data_AF-A0A379MQ83-F1
#
_entry.id   AF-A0A379MQ83-F1
#
_cell.length_a   1.000
_cell.length_b   1.000
_cell.length_c   1.000
_cell.angle_alpha   90.00
_cell.angle_beta   90.00
_cell.angle_gamma   90.00
#
_symmetry.space_group_name_H-M   'P 1'
#
loop_
_entity.id
_entity.type
_entity.pdbx_description
1 polymer ?
#
loop_
_entity_poly.entity_id
_entity_poly.type
_entity_poly.pdbx_seq_one_letter_code
_entity_poly.pdbx_strand_id
1 'polypeptide(L)' 'MRIGEMRQGRRGERTVNVFDWDGRPVRKLRFDRDIGMFSVAPDDRFLYFNAADPDSGVEQIYRVAL' A
#
# COMPACT_ATOMS: atom_id res chain seq x y z
N MET A 1 -4.85 18.31 -10.13
CA MET A 1 -4.09 17.16 -9.58
C MET A 1 -5.08 16.27 -8.84
N ARG A 2 -5.53 15.16 -9.45
CA ARG A 2 -6.39 14.18 -8.77
C ARG A 2 -5.47 13.32 -7.92
N ILE A 3 -5.55 13.45 -6.60
CA ILE A 3 -4.83 12.59 -5.67
C ILE A 3 -5.46 11.19 -5.83
N GLY A 4 -4.65 10.19 -6.22
CA GLY A 4 -5.10 8.81 -6.30
C GLY A 4 -5.73 8.39 -4.97
N GLU A 5 -6.84 7.66 -5.02
CA GLU A 5 -7.64 7.30 -3.85
C GLU A 5 -6.75 6.81 -2.68
N MET A 6 -6.74 7.58 -1.59
CA MET A 6 -6.06 7.19 -0.36
C MET A 6 -6.91 6.15 0.34
N ARG A 7 -6.35 4.96 0.57
CA ARG A 7 -7.01 3.90 1.35
C ARG A 7 -6.25 3.67 2.65
N GLN A 8 -7.00 3.49 3.73
CA GLN A 8 -6.47 3.16 5.05
C GLN A 8 -6.43 1.64 5.19
N GLY A 9 -5.23 1.07 5.38
CA GLY A 9 -5.05 -0.31 5.82
C GLY A 9 -5.50 -0.49 7.26
N ARG A 10 -5.94 -1.69 7.63
CA ARG A 10 -6.28 -2.00 9.03
C ARG A 10 -5.00 -2.13 9.85
N ARG A 11 -5.03 -1.75 11.13
CA ARG A 11 -3.88 -1.92 12.05
C ARG A 11 -3.47 -3.41 12.10
N GLY A 12 -2.20 -3.70 11.83
CA GLY A 12 -1.67 -5.07 11.73
C GLY A 12 -1.85 -5.74 10.36
N GLU A 13 -2.39 -5.03 9.37
CA GLU A 13 -2.55 -5.54 8.02
C GLU A 13 -1.23 -5.41 7.24
N ARG A 14 -0.72 -6.54 6.77
CA ARG A 14 0.51 -6.64 5.96
C ARG A 14 0.23 -6.98 4.50
N THR A 15 -1.02 -6.82 4.09
CA THR A 15 -1.48 -7.32 2.80
C THR A 15 -2.42 -6.35 2.12
N VAL A 16 -2.19 -6.11 0.84
CA VAL A 16 -3.14 -5.39 -0.02
C VAL A 16 -3.72 -6.41 -1.01
N ASN A 17 -5.04 -6.55 -1.00
CA ASN A 17 -5.75 -7.39 -1.97
C ASN A 17 -6.12 -6.54 -3.19
N VAL A 18 -5.81 -7.05 -4.38
CA VAL A 18 -6.06 -6.40 -5.66
C VAL A 18 -7.18 -7.17 -6.36
N PHE A 19 -8.20 -6.43 -6.80
CA PHE A 19 -9.35 -6.95 -7.53
C PHE A 19 -9.43 -6.28 -8.89
N ASP A 20 -10.01 -6.97 -9.87
CA ASP A 20 -10.43 -6.34 -11.11
C ASP A 20 -11.70 -5.50 -10.89
N TRP A 21 -12.14 -4.81 -11.94
CA TRP A 21 -13.33 -3.96 -11.89
C TRP A 21 -14.64 -4.75 -11.70
N ASP A 22 -14.64 -6.05 -11.98
CA ASP A 22 -15.76 -6.96 -11.73
C ASP A 22 -15.73 -7.51 -10.29
N GLY A 23 -14.74 -7.12 -9.48
CA GLY A 23 -14.56 -7.55 -8.10
C GLY A 23 -13.90 -8.92 -7.95
N ARG A 24 -13.34 -9.51 -9.01
CA ARG A 24 -12.63 -10.79 -8.95
C ARG A 24 -11.21 -10.57 -8.43
N PRO A 25 -10.70 -11.45 -7.55
CA PRO A 25 -9.34 -11.31 -7.01
C PRO A 25 -8.30 -11.54 -8.13
N VAL A 26 -7.39 -10.59 -8.28
CA VAL A 26 -6.29 -10.63 -9.27
C VAL A 26 -4.98 -10.98 -8.59
N ARG A 27 -4.68 -10.34 -7.46
CA ARG A 27 -3.38 -10.50 -6.77
C ARG A 27 -3.48 -10.16 -5.29
N LYS A 28 -2.56 -10.70 -4.50
CA LYS A 28 -2.32 -10.30 -3.11
C LYS A 28 -0.89 -9.83 -2.94
N LEU A 29 -0.70 -8.56 -2.58
CA LEU A 29 0.59 -8.00 -2.25
C LEU A 29 0.87 -8.26 -0.77
N ARG A 30 2.07 -8.76 -0.44
CA ARG A 30 2.53 -8.99 0.94
C ARG A 30 3.68 -8.06 1.24
N PHE A 31 3.62 -7.45 2.40
CA PHE A 31 4.62 -6.51 2.89
C PHE A 31 5.27 -7.09 4.14
N ASP A 32 6.53 -6.74 4.36
CA ASP A 32 7.34 -7.15 5.51
C ASP A 32 6.97 -6.38 6.80
N ARG A 33 6.17 -5.31 6.67
CA ARG A 33 5.78 -4.40 7.73
C ARG A 33 4.28 -4.10 7.72
N ASP A 34 3.79 -3.62 8.85
CA ASP A 34 2.41 -3.20 9.00
C ASP A 34 2.18 -1.95 8.14
N ILE A 35 1.14 -1.99 7.32
CA ILE A 35 0.84 -0.93 6.36
C ILE A 35 -0.19 0.01 7.00
N GLY A 36 0.13 1.30 7.04
CA GLY A 36 -0.85 2.34 7.40
C GLY A 36 -1.75 2.67 6.22
N MET A 37 -1.61 3.88 5.68
CA MET A 37 -2.23 4.30 4.42
C MET A 37 -1.34 3.96 3.23
N PHE A 38 -1.98 3.77 2.08
CA PHE A 38 -1.30 3.59 0.81
C PHE A 38 -1.98 4.34 -0.34
N SER A 39 -1.22 4.56 -1.41
CA SER A 39 -1.68 5.16 -2.67
C SER A 39 -0.90 4.58 -3.86
N VAL A 40 -1.55 4.45 -5.00
CA VAL A 40 -0.93 4.00 -6.26
C VAL A 40 -0.46 5.22 -7.05
N ALA A 41 0.75 5.13 -7.60
CA ALA A 41 1.31 6.16 -8.45
C ALA A 41 0.46 6.36 -9.71
N PRO A 42 0.34 7.58 -10.27
CA PRO A 42 -0.44 7.81 -11.48
C PRO A 42 0.05 7.07 -12.73
N ASP A 43 1.27 6.53 -12.71
CA ASP A 43 1.85 5.72 -13.78
C ASP A 43 1.64 4.21 -13.58
N ASP A 44 0.91 3.81 -12.53
CA ASP A 44 0.60 2.43 -12.13
C ASP A 44 1.83 1.54 -11.86
N ARG A 45 3.04 2.10 -11.79
CA ARG A 45 4.28 1.32 -11.60
C ARG A 45 4.64 1.11 -10.14
N PHE A 46 4.17 1.99 -9.26
CA PHE A 46 4.56 1.99 -7.86
C PHE A 46 3.36 2.12 -6.94
N LEU A 47 3.44 1.46 -5.78
CA LEU A 47 2.58 1.70 -4.64
C LEU A 47 3.41 2.34 -3.53
N TYR A 48 2.93 3.47 -3.02
CA TYR A 48 3.49 4.18 -1.87
C TYR A 48 2.68 3.86 -0.63
N PHE A 49 3.35 3.70 0.51
CA PHE A 49 2.70 3.44 1.78
C PHE A 49 3.50 3.97 2.95
N ASN A 50 2.82 4.32 4.03
CA ASN A 50 3.48 4.66 5.28
C ASN A 50 3.57 3.44 6.21
N ALA A 51 4.69 3.33 6.90
CA ALA A 51 4.92 2.33 7.93
C ALA A 51 5.98 2.84 8.91
N ALA A 52 5.95 2.32 10.14
CA ALA A 52 7.04 2.50 11.08
C ALA A 52 8.32 1.85 10.52
N ASP A 53 9.41 2.60 10.53
CA ASP A 53 10.75 2.09 10.30
C ASP A 53 11.14 1.12 11.43
N PRO A 54 11.65 -0.09 11.10
CA PRO A 54 11.91 -1.13 12.11
C PRO A 54 13.00 -0.75 13.10
N ASP A 55 13.94 0.11 12.71
CA ASP A 55 15.08 0.48 13.55
C ASP A 55 14.76 1.66 14.47
N SER A 56 14.07 2.67 13.93
CA SER A 56 13.78 3.92 14.64
C SER A 56 12.36 4.03 15.20
N GLY A 57 11.42 3.21 14.73
CA GLY A 57 9.99 3.32 15.06
C GLY A 57 9.31 4.55 14.46
N VAL A 58 10.02 5.37 13.67
CA VAL A 58 9.51 6.59 13.05
C VAL A 58 8.72 6.22 11.79
N GLU A 59 7.56 6.84 11.61
CA GLU A 59 6.77 6.71 10.38
C GLU A 59 7.53 7.26 9.17
N GLN A 60 7.70 6.44 8.14
CA GLN A 60 8.35 6.78 6.88
C GLN A 60 7.49 6.37 5.68
N ILE A 61 7.79 6.93 4.51
CA ILE A 61 7.15 6.55 3.25
C ILE A 61 8.05 5.56 2.50
N TYR A 62 7.48 4.42 2.15
CA TYR A 62 8.12 3.38 1.35
C TYR A 62 7.44 3.26 -0.01
N ARG A 63 8.13 2.64 -0.97
CA ARG A 63 7.57 2.29 -2.27
C ARG A 63 7.88 0.84 -2.63
N VAL A 64 6.95 0.20 -3.34
CA VAL A 64 7.14 -1.11 -3.97
C VAL A 64 6.75 -1.03 -5.44
N ALA A 65 7.45 -1.78 -6.29
CA ALA A 65 7.05 -1.96 -7.70
C ALA A 65 5.84 -2.90 -7.79
N LEU A 66 4.88 -2.56 -8.65
CA LEU A 66 3.69 -3.37 -8.90
C LEU A 66 3.94 -4.42 -9.99
#